data_AF-A0A0R3TVK9-F1
#
_entry.id   AF-A0A0R3TVK9-F1
#
_cell.length_a   1.000
_cell.length_b   1.000
_cell.length_c   1.000
_cell.angle_alpha   90.00
_cell.angle_beta   90.00
_cell.angle_gamma   90.00
#
_symmetry.space_group_name_H-M   'P 1'
#
loop_
_entity.id
_entity.type
_entity.pdbx_description
1 polymer ?
#
loop_
_entity_poly.entity_id
_entity_poly.type
_entity_poly.pdbx_seq_one_letter_code
_entity_poly.pdbx_strand_id
1 'polypeptide(L)'
;MWALTELFLLMTDTTLKLYPLDKCWYWWNCWSYVLVVAALGLLAVEIYFEDIEKNLIVKSLILSNDSQTSQILTQKTIVDLQVHLFNITNSEEVVADVVTPPGLKLGDKRYIFFAGLCRSFSFTATEAVFSEDVPQLKLLKMTLDKEQLQSVEENPDNWAFHDKDTFTGNFAPSGFVPLKRCLKGPDVPIFISMPYFNLVDNETKSAVIFESPPESNWEPYFLLDPLISVKKEDAQKLYWLAYEVPVIFRTCLRLTIAFLFSLATLRSLIAVYIKYFGTRVEEKQNCEITSSQNELALTDFAFSTLF
;
A
#
# COMPACT_ATOMS: atom_id res chain seq x y z
N MET A 1 -22.70 5.10 -21.92
CA MET A 1 -22.80 3.64 -22.08
C MET A 1 -23.83 3.27 -23.17
N TRP A 2 -25.06 3.78 -23.12
CA TRP A 2 -26.11 3.48 -24.12
C TRP A 2 -25.77 3.83 -25.59
N ALA A 3 -25.12 4.97 -25.85
CA ALA A 3 -24.73 5.38 -27.20
C ALA A 3 -23.62 4.50 -27.82
N LEU A 4 -22.78 3.85 -27.01
CA LEU A 4 -21.73 2.95 -27.49
C LEU A 4 -22.31 1.61 -27.95
N THR A 5 -23.33 1.11 -27.26
CA THR A 5 -24.08 -0.11 -27.62
C THR A 5 -24.82 0.03 -28.95
N GLU A 6 -25.47 1.18 -29.19
CA GLU A 6 -26.17 1.48 -30.46
C GLU A 6 -25.20 1.56 -31.65
N LEU A 7 -24.04 2.20 -31.47
CA LEU A 7 -23.01 2.28 -32.50
C LEU A 7 -22.42 0.89 -32.82
N PHE A 8 -22.29 0.02 -31.81
CA PHE A 8 -21.80 -1.34 -31.97
C PHE A 8 -22.79 -2.23 -32.73
N LEU A 9 -24.09 -2.08 -32.45
CA LEU A 9 -25.17 -2.81 -33.13
C LEU A 9 -25.32 -2.37 -34.59
N LEU A 10 -25.12 -1.08 -34.89
CA LEU A 10 -25.18 -0.58 -36.27
C LEU A 10 -24.02 -1.10 -37.14
N MET A 11 -22.84 -1.30 -36.53
CA MET A 11 -21.65 -1.84 -37.21
C MET A 11 -21.74 -3.35 -37.45
N THR A 12 -22.46 -4.09 -36.61
CA THR A 12 -22.67 -5.54 -36.79
C THR A 12 -23.55 -5.88 -37.99
N ASP A 13 -24.60 -5.09 -38.25
CA ASP A 13 -25.67 -5.53 -39.14
C ASP A 13 -25.38 -5.27 -40.63
N THR A 14 -24.66 -4.19 -40.94
CA THR A 14 -24.32 -3.82 -42.32
C THR A 14 -23.11 -4.56 -42.88
N THR A 15 -22.26 -5.13 -42.02
CA THR A 15 -21.01 -5.78 -42.44
C THR A 15 -21.14 -7.29 -42.67
N LEU A 16 -22.26 -7.95 -42.40
CA LEU A 16 -22.31 -9.42 -42.42
C LEU A 16 -22.37 -10.08 -43.82
N LYS A 17 -22.70 -9.35 -44.90
CA LYS A 17 -23.13 -10.00 -46.16
C LYS A 17 -22.08 -10.31 -47.24
N LEU A 18 -20.81 -9.90 -47.12
CA LEU A 18 -19.92 -9.92 -48.30
C LEU A 18 -18.61 -10.74 -48.26
N TYR A 19 -18.13 -11.32 -47.15
CA TYR A 19 -16.87 -12.11 -47.14
C TYR A 19 -16.81 -13.01 -45.87
N PRO A 20 -16.85 -14.37 -45.97
CA PRO A 20 -17.11 -15.22 -44.80
C PRO A 20 -15.91 -15.57 -43.92
N LEU A 21 -14.66 -15.52 -44.40
CA LEU A 21 -13.47 -15.95 -43.63
C LEU A 21 -12.65 -14.79 -43.04
N ASP A 22 -12.47 -13.68 -43.78
CA ASP A 22 -11.66 -12.53 -43.30
C ASP A 22 -12.34 -11.75 -42.16
N LYS A 23 -13.67 -11.82 -42.05
CA LYS A 23 -14.42 -11.10 -41.02
C LYS A 23 -14.25 -11.71 -39.63
N CYS A 24 -14.14 -13.03 -39.51
CA CYS A 24 -13.88 -13.67 -38.22
C CYS A 24 -12.54 -13.21 -37.63
N TRP A 25 -11.52 -13.04 -38.47
CA TRP A 25 -10.21 -12.55 -38.03
C TRP A 25 -10.26 -11.09 -37.57
N TYR A 26 -10.99 -10.24 -38.29
CA TYR A 26 -11.17 -8.84 -37.88
C TYR A 26 -11.91 -8.73 -36.54
N TRP A 27 -13.02 -9.45 -36.38
CA TRP A 27 -13.79 -9.47 -35.15
C TRP A 27 -12.98 -9.98 -33.96
N TRP A 28 -12.16 -11.01 -34.15
CA TRP A 28 -11.31 -11.57 -33.09
C TRP A 28 -10.25 -10.57 -32.62
N ASN A 29 -9.62 -9.83 -33.54
CA ASN A 29 -8.64 -8.79 -33.20
C ASN A 29 -9.30 -7.58 -32.52
N CYS A 30 -10.49 -7.18 -32.94
CA CYS A 30 -11.25 -6.11 -32.28
C CYS A 30 -11.50 -6.41 -30.80
N TRP A 31 -11.86 -7.65 -30.46
CA TRP A 31 -12.03 -8.06 -29.06
C TRP A 31 -10.72 -8.02 -28.24
N SER A 32 -9.60 -8.40 -28.84
CA SER A 32 -8.29 -8.29 -28.17
C SER A 32 -7.94 -6.83 -27.87
N TYR A 33 -8.20 -5.93 -28.82
CA TYR A 33 -8.00 -4.49 -28.63
C TYR A 33 -8.88 -3.93 -27.50
N VAL A 34 -10.16 -4.32 -27.43
CA VAL A 34 -11.06 -3.92 -26.34
C VAL A 34 -10.53 -4.36 -24.97
N LEU A 35 -10.00 -5.58 -24.85
CA LEU A 35 -9.40 -6.06 -23.59
C LEU A 35 -8.18 -5.25 -23.18
N VAL A 36 -7.30 -4.89 -24.14
CA VAL A 36 -6.12 -4.06 -23.87
C VAL A 36 -6.53 -2.65 -23.45
N VAL A 37 -7.50 -2.04 -24.13
CA VAL A 37 -8.00 -0.70 -23.76
C VAL A 37 -8.63 -0.72 -22.37
N ALA A 38 -9.40 -1.76 -22.03
CA ALA A 38 -9.96 -1.93 -20.69
C ALA A 38 -8.86 -2.06 -19.62
N ALA A 39 -7.83 -2.87 -19.88
CA ALA A 39 -6.69 -3.02 -18.97
C ALA A 39 -5.92 -1.71 -18.77
N LEU A 40 -5.69 -0.93 -19.83
CA LEU A 40 -5.07 0.39 -19.74
C LEU A 40 -5.95 1.38 -18.97
N GLY A 41 -7.27 1.33 -19.13
CA GLY A 41 -8.21 2.13 -18.34
C GLY A 41 -8.13 1.82 -16.84
N LEU A 42 -8.07 0.53 -16.47
CA LEU A 42 -7.88 0.11 -15.08
C LEU A 42 -6.50 0.52 -14.53
N LEU A 43 -5.46 0.47 -15.35
CA LEU A 43 -4.12 0.93 -14.97
C LEU A 43 -4.08 2.45 -14.75
N ALA A 44 -4.81 3.22 -15.55
CA ALA A 44 -5.00 4.65 -15.29
C ALA A 44 -5.73 4.88 -13.95
N VAL A 45 -6.78 4.10 -13.66
CA VAL A 45 -7.45 4.16 -12.34
C VAL A 45 -6.49 3.83 -11.21
N GLU A 46 -5.59 2.86 -11.36
CA GLU A 46 -4.58 2.54 -10.35
C GLU A 46 -3.65 3.73 -10.08
N ILE A 47 -3.21 4.44 -11.12
CA ILE A 47 -2.37 5.64 -11.00
C ILE A 47 -3.12 6.76 -10.26
N TYR A 48 -4.39 7.00 -10.61
CA TYR A 48 -5.20 8.03 -9.96
C TYR A 48 -5.76 7.60 -8.59
N PHE A 49 -5.60 6.33 -8.21
CA PHE A 49 -6.19 5.81 -6.98
C PHE A 49 -5.65 6.52 -5.75
N GLU A 50 -4.37 6.94 -5.74
CA GLU A 50 -3.80 7.70 -4.63
C GLU A 50 -4.49 9.06 -4.41
N ASP A 51 -4.84 9.75 -5.48
CA ASP A 51 -5.53 11.03 -5.40
C ASP A 51 -7.01 10.84 -5.03
N ILE A 52 -7.64 9.78 -5.52
CA ILE A 52 -9.01 9.42 -5.16
C ILE A 52 -9.07 9.03 -3.67
N GLU A 53 -8.12 8.23 -3.19
CA GLU A 53 -8.00 7.79 -1.80
C GLU A 53 -7.82 8.99 -0.87
N LYS A 54 -6.88 9.90 -1.17
CA LYS A 54 -6.72 11.15 -0.43
C LYS A 54 -8.01 11.97 -0.39
N ASN A 55 -8.69 12.12 -1.53
CA ASN A 55 -9.93 12.90 -1.60
C ASN A 55 -11.13 12.21 -0.91
N LEU A 56 -11.22 10.88 -0.95
CA LEU A 56 -12.29 10.11 -0.30
C LEU A 56 -12.09 10.06 1.21
N ILE A 57 -10.86 9.89 1.70
CA ILE A 57 -10.54 9.97 3.12
C ILE A 57 -10.91 11.36 3.64
N VAL A 58 -10.49 12.43 2.96
CA VAL A 58 -10.85 13.80 3.34
C VAL A 58 -12.37 14.00 3.35
N LYS A 59 -13.11 13.48 2.36
CA LYS A 59 -14.58 13.65 2.31
C LYS A 59 -15.35 12.80 3.31
N SER A 60 -14.95 11.55 3.56
CA SER A 60 -15.61 10.69 4.55
C SER A 60 -15.40 11.23 5.97
N LEU A 61 -14.24 11.85 6.22
CA LEU A 61 -13.96 12.58 7.46
C LEU A 61 -14.82 13.84 7.61
N ILE A 62 -15.22 14.50 6.51
CA ILE A 62 -16.08 15.70 6.51
C ILE A 62 -17.59 15.36 6.57
N LEU A 63 -18.00 14.21 6.03
CA LEU A 63 -19.41 13.82 5.93
C LEU A 63 -19.99 13.21 7.22
N SER A 64 -19.19 12.98 8.25
CA SER A 64 -19.67 12.56 9.56
C SER A 64 -19.87 13.74 10.52
N ASN A 65 -20.57 14.78 10.06
CA ASN A 65 -20.89 15.95 10.89
C ASN A 65 -21.92 15.65 12.01
N ASP A 66 -22.50 14.44 12.00
CA ASP A 66 -23.50 13.97 12.97
C ASP A 66 -23.07 12.71 13.77
N SER A 67 -21.86 12.15 13.54
CA SER A 67 -21.36 11.02 14.35
C SER A 67 -20.19 11.44 15.24
N GLN A 68 -20.32 11.13 16.53
CA GLN A 68 -19.25 11.26 17.52
C GLN A 68 -18.14 10.24 17.27
N THR A 69 -17.26 10.40 16.28
CA THR A 69 -16.00 9.61 16.27
C THR A 69 -14.89 10.16 15.36
N SER A 70 -13.76 10.48 16.02
CA SER A 70 -12.35 10.26 15.66
C SER A 70 -11.88 10.47 14.22
N GLN A 71 -11.02 11.48 14.03
CA GLN A 71 -10.13 11.61 12.88
C GLN A 71 -8.68 11.31 13.33
N ILE A 72 -8.00 10.38 12.65
CA ILE A 72 -6.55 10.17 12.80
C ILE A 72 -5.87 11.05 11.75
N LEU A 73 -5.17 12.09 12.22
CA LEU A 73 -4.42 13.02 11.39
C LEU A 73 -2.98 12.51 11.21
N THR A 74 -2.62 12.14 9.99
CA THR A 74 -1.23 11.92 9.57
C THR A 74 -0.67 13.24 9.05
N GLN A 75 0.06 13.97 9.89
CA GLN A 75 0.75 15.19 9.49
C GLN A 75 1.98 14.85 8.65
N LYS A 76 2.11 15.51 7.49
CA LYS A 76 3.19 15.31 6.53
C LYS A 76 4.36 16.25 6.86
N THR A 77 5.35 15.79 7.62
CA THR A 77 6.65 16.48 7.73
C THR A 77 7.81 15.49 7.55
N ILE A 78 8.77 15.93 6.73
CA ILE A 78 9.88 15.18 6.18
C ILE A 78 11.01 15.20 7.20
N VAL A 79 11.10 14.18 8.06
CA VAL A 79 12.27 13.33 8.37
C VAL A 79 11.71 12.20 9.23
N ASP A 80 11.53 11.03 8.64
CA ASP A 80 11.02 9.83 9.31
C ASP A 80 12.03 9.35 10.37
N LEU A 81 11.90 9.86 11.60
CA LEU A 81 11.73 8.90 12.67
C LEU A 81 10.28 8.45 12.63
N GLN A 82 10.01 7.52 11.71
CA GLN A 82 8.98 6.54 11.94
C GLN A 82 9.41 5.78 13.20
N VAL A 83 9.09 6.34 14.36
CA VAL A 83 8.56 5.48 15.41
C VAL A 83 7.32 4.91 14.76
N HIS A 84 7.49 3.76 14.13
CA HIS A 84 6.42 2.82 14.00
C HIS A 84 5.95 2.55 15.44
N LEU A 85 5.06 3.40 15.95
CA LEU A 85 4.10 3.04 16.97
C LEU A 85 3.30 1.80 16.54
N PHE A 86 3.45 1.40 15.28
CA PHE A 86 2.74 0.35 14.61
C PHE A 86 3.72 -0.43 13.72
N ASN A 87 4.11 -1.62 14.18
CA ASN A 87 4.40 -2.68 13.22
C ASN A 87 3.03 -3.11 12.65
N ILE A 88 2.59 -2.44 11.58
CA ILE A 88 1.21 -2.48 11.02
C ILE A 88 0.84 -3.89 10.47
N THR A 89 1.74 -4.87 10.50
CA THR A 89 1.44 -6.24 10.07
C THR A 89 0.67 -7.08 11.08
N ASN A 90 0.41 -6.58 12.30
CA ASN A 90 -0.34 -7.35 13.30
C ASN A 90 -1.48 -6.53 13.95
N SER A 91 -2.70 -6.73 13.46
CA SER A 91 -3.92 -6.11 13.99
C SER A 91 -4.26 -6.49 15.44
N GLU A 92 -3.65 -7.55 15.98
CA GLU A 92 -3.87 -7.98 17.37
C GLU A 92 -3.12 -7.10 18.40
N GLU A 93 -2.06 -6.39 18.00
CA GLU A 93 -1.30 -5.48 18.89
C GLU A 93 -1.89 -4.05 18.93
N VAL A 94 -2.58 -3.63 17.87
CA VAL A 94 -3.34 -2.35 17.78
C VAL A 94 -4.43 -2.25 18.86
N VAL A 95 -4.80 -3.40 19.41
CA VAL A 95 -6.04 -3.68 20.13
C VAL A 95 -5.86 -3.59 21.65
N ALA A 96 -4.64 -3.39 22.18
CA ALA A 96 -4.39 -3.39 23.63
C ALA A 96 -4.20 -2.00 24.28
N ASP A 97 -3.37 -1.08 23.75
CA ASP A 97 -2.72 -0.11 24.66
C ASP A 97 -2.82 1.41 24.36
N VAL A 98 -3.63 1.87 23.39
CA VAL A 98 -3.82 3.34 23.19
C VAL A 98 -5.29 3.74 23.09
N VAL A 99 -6.11 3.29 24.04
CA VAL A 99 -7.40 3.94 24.33
C VAL A 99 -7.17 4.91 25.47
N THR A 100 -7.02 6.20 25.15
CA THR A 100 -6.98 7.22 26.20
C THR A 100 -8.40 7.47 26.71
N PRO A 101 -8.63 7.47 28.05
CA PRO A 101 -9.93 7.82 28.60
C PRO A 101 -10.34 9.24 28.16
N PRO A 102 -11.65 9.47 27.96
CA PRO A 102 -12.14 10.79 27.56
C PRO A 102 -11.90 11.82 28.67
N GLY A 103 -11.96 13.10 28.31
CA GLY A 103 -11.86 14.20 29.26
C GLY A 103 -10.44 14.55 29.64
N LEU A 104 -9.51 14.42 28.70
CA LEU A 104 -8.11 14.83 28.88
C LEU A 104 -8.03 16.35 29.07
N LYS A 105 -7.27 16.79 30.06
CA LYS A 105 -7.03 18.20 30.39
C LYS A 105 -5.55 18.55 30.23
N LEU A 106 -5.27 19.84 30.14
CA LEU A 106 -3.90 20.34 30.17
C LEU A 106 -3.24 19.95 31.51
N GLY A 107 -2.01 19.44 31.44
CA GLY A 107 -1.27 18.90 32.57
C GLY A 107 -1.55 17.41 32.88
N ASP A 108 -2.57 16.81 32.26
CA ASP A 108 -2.82 15.37 32.45
C ASP A 108 -1.70 14.54 31.84
N LYS A 109 -1.34 13.46 32.54
CA LYS A 109 -0.36 12.48 32.09
C LYS A 109 -1.03 11.24 31.50
N ARG A 110 -0.46 10.72 30.41
CA ARG A 110 -0.86 9.46 29.78
C ARG A 110 0.35 8.56 29.63
N TYR A 111 0.19 7.29 30.00
CA TYR A 111 1.20 6.26 29.81
C TYR A 111 0.86 5.48 28.54
N ILE A 112 1.84 5.35 27.65
CA ILE A 112 1.72 4.61 26.39
C ILE A 112 2.76 3.51 26.43
N PHE A 113 2.33 2.27 26.24
CA PHE A 113 3.23 1.13 26.10
C PHE A 113 3.73 1.03 24.66
N PHE A 114 5.04 0.98 24.49
CA PHE A 114 5.67 0.79 23.17
C PHE A 114 6.20 -0.64 23.12
N ALA A 115 5.49 -1.51 22.41
CA ALA A 115 5.87 -2.93 22.29
C ALA A 115 7.31 -3.10 21.77
N GLY A 116 7.72 -2.30 20.77
CA GLY A 116 9.09 -2.33 20.24
C GLY A 116 10.18 -1.86 21.22
N LEU A 117 9.81 -1.13 22.27
CA LEU A 117 10.72 -0.70 23.33
C LEU A 117 10.55 -1.55 24.61
N CYS A 118 9.58 -2.47 24.63
CA CYS A 118 9.16 -3.25 25.79
C CYS A 118 8.98 -2.44 27.08
N ARG A 119 8.57 -1.17 26.97
CA ARG A 119 8.34 -0.29 28.12
C ARG A 119 7.29 0.77 27.84
N SER A 120 6.73 1.30 28.92
CA SER A 120 5.83 2.44 28.87
C SER A 120 6.58 3.75 29.00
N PHE A 121 6.08 4.76 28.31
CA PHE A 121 6.49 6.16 28.44
C PHE A 121 5.29 7.03 28.83
N SER A 122 5.52 8.02 29.68
CA SER A 122 4.55 9.03 30.04
C SER A 122 4.69 10.25 29.15
N PHE A 123 3.54 10.75 28.75
CA PHE A 123 3.40 11.97 28.00
C PHE A 123 2.46 12.90 28.75
N THR A 124 2.82 14.17 28.80
CA THR A 124 2.05 15.20 29.49
C THR A 124 1.39 16.11 28.46
N ALA A 125 0.11 16.44 28.67
CA ALA A 125 -0.60 17.45 27.88
C ALA A 125 -0.03 18.84 28.18
N THR A 126 0.78 19.40 27.29
CA THR A 126 1.52 20.65 27.56
C THR A 126 0.88 21.88 26.94
N GLU A 127 0.29 21.75 25.75
CA GLU A 127 -0.37 22.86 25.06
C GLU A 127 -1.66 22.45 24.37
N ALA A 128 -2.58 23.40 24.23
CA ALA A 128 -3.76 23.24 23.39
C ALA A 128 -3.49 23.94 22.05
N VAL A 129 -3.59 23.19 20.96
CA VAL A 129 -3.31 23.67 19.60
C VAL A 129 -4.53 23.46 18.73
N PHE A 130 -4.64 24.23 17.65
CA PHE A 130 -5.63 23.98 16.60
C PHE A 130 -4.97 23.19 15.49
N SER A 131 -5.70 22.25 14.88
CA SER A 131 -5.21 21.53 13.70
C SER A 131 -4.99 22.52 12.55
N GLU A 132 -3.86 22.39 11.86
CA GLU A 132 -3.55 23.18 10.66
C GLU A 132 -4.53 22.86 9.52
N ASP A 133 -4.90 21.59 9.39
CA ASP A 133 -5.82 21.11 8.36
C ASP A 133 -7.29 21.43 8.69
N VAL A 134 -7.63 21.43 9.99
CA VAL A 134 -8.99 21.63 10.48
C VAL A 134 -8.98 22.68 11.61
N PRO A 135 -9.01 23.99 11.28
CA PRO A 135 -8.80 25.07 12.27
C PRO A 135 -9.81 25.11 13.43
N GLN A 136 -10.98 24.47 13.27
CA GLN A 136 -12.00 24.35 14.32
C GLN A 136 -11.75 23.20 15.30
N LEU A 137 -10.83 22.28 14.99
CA LEU A 137 -10.50 21.15 15.83
C LEU A 137 -9.42 21.55 16.85
N LYS A 138 -9.82 21.59 18.12
CA LYS A 138 -8.92 21.86 19.25
C LYS A 138 -8.33 20.55 19.75
N LEU A 139 -7.01 20.46 19.70
CA LEU A 139 -6.22 19.30 20.11
C LEU A 139 -5.37 19.66 21.33
N LEU A 140 -4.97 18.65 22.09
CA LEU A 140 -3.96 18.73 23.13
C LEU A 140 -2.67 18.09 22.63
N LYS A 141 -1.58 18.85 22.66
CA LYS A 141 -0.25 18.33 22.37
C LYS A 141 0.30 17.62 23.59
N MET A 142 0.66 16.37 23.37
CA MET A 142 1.23 15.47 24.35
C MET A 142 2.72 15.36 24.10
N THR A 143 3.53 15.74 25.08
CA THR A 143 4.99 15.73 24.98
C THR A 143 5.59 14.70 25.92
N LEU A 144 6.66 14.03 25.49
CA LEU A 144 7.35 13.03 26.30
C LEU A 144 7.96 13.64 27.57
N ASP A 145 7.78 12.96 28.70
CA ASP A 145 8.46 13.32 29.94
C ASP A 145 9.95 12.94 29.83
N LYS A 146 10.81 13.95 29.64
CA LYS A 146 12.26 13.78 29.40
C LYS A 146 12.98 12.99 30.49
N GLU A 147 12.48 13.07 31.72
CA GLU A 147 13.01 12.36 32.90
C GLU A 147 13.05 10.83 32.69
N GLN A 148 12.22 10.28 31.82
CA GLN A 148 12.17 8.85 31.54
C GLN A 148 13.28 8.35 30.61
N LEU A 149 13.98 9.26 29.96
CA LEU A 149 15.15 8.99 29.11
C LEU A 149 16.47 9.29 29.82
N GLN A 150 16.42 9.81 31.04
CA GLN A 150 17.63 10.10 31.82
C GLN A 150 18.31 8.80 32.26
N SER A 151 19.64 8.85 32.39
CA SER A 151 20.41 7.73 32.94
C SER A 151 20.04 7.47 34.40
N VAL A 152 20.50 6.33 34.94
CA VAL A 152 20.25 5.95 36.35
C VAL A 152 20.94 6.92 37.32
N GLU A 153 22.05 7.52 36.91
CA GLU A 153 22.79 8.51 37.70
C GLU A 153 22.01 9.84 37.81
N GLU A 154 21.36 10.26 36.73
CA GLU A 154 20.53 11.48 36.72
C GLU A 154 19.15 11.24 37.36
N ASN A 155 18.54 10.08 37.07
CA ASN A 155 17.25 9.69 37.59
C ASN A 155 17.28 8.23 38.09
N PRO A 156 17.50 8.02 39.41
CA PRO A 156 17.57 6.68 40.01
C PRO A 156 16.31 5.84 39.82
N ASP A 157 15.14 6.44 39.57
CA ASP A 157 13.90 5.70 39.33
C ASP A 157 13.96 4.87 38.03
N ASN A 158 14.84 5.25 37.10
CA ASN A 158 15.04 4.53 35.84
C ASN A 158 15.90 3.26 36.00
N TRP A 159 16.42 2.93 37.20
CA TRP A 159 17.26 1.74 37.42
C TRP A 159 16.62 0.45 36.89
N ALA A 160 15.30 0.34 36.97
CA ALA A 160 14.55 -0.83 36.52
C ALA A 160 14.51 -0.98 34.99
N PHE A 161 14.91 0.03 34.22
CA PHE A 161 14.92 -0.01 32.75
C PHE A 161 16.34 -0.10 32.17
N HIS A 162 17.38 -0.02 32.99
CA HIS A 162 18.76 -0.03 32.54
C HIS A 162 19.49 -1.24 33.11
N ASP A 163 20.18 -1.96 32.24
CA ASP A 163 21.17 -2.94 32.65
C ASP A 163 22.54 -2.30 32.56
N LYS A 164 23.44 -2.68 33.47
CA LYS A 164 24.85 -2.35 33.32
C LYS A 164 25.38 -3.03 32.07
N ASP A 165 26.10 -2.27 31.26
CA ASP A 165 26.81 -2.80 30.12
C ASP A 165 27.84 -3.84 30.60
N THR A 166 27.89 -4.99 29.95
CA THR A 166 28.69 -6.13 30.40
C THR A 166 30.18 -5.92 30.19
N PHE A 167 30.58 -4.99 29.31
CA PHE A 167 31.97 -4.69 29.01
C PHE A 167 32.52 -3.57 29.89
N THR A 168 31.75 -2.51 30.09
CA THR A 168 32.18 -1.29 30.81
C THR A 168 31.73 -1.28 32.27
N GLY A 169 30.70 -2.04 32.63
CA GLY A 169 30.09 -2.04 33.97
C GLY A 169 29.27 -0.79 34.30
N ASN A 170 29.12 0.13 33.34
CA ASN A 170 28.41 1.39 33.49
C ASN A 170 27.00 1.32 32.92
N PHE A 171 26.12 2.23 33.34
CA PHE A 171 24.81 2.40 32.73
C PHE A 171 24.91 3.20 31.42
N ALA A 172 23.91 3.04 30.56
CA ALA A 172 23.79 3.84 29.36
C ALA A 172 23.61 5.33 29.70
N PRO A 173 24.21 6.25 28.94
CA PRO A 173 24.02 7.68 29.15
C PRO A 173 22.58 8.12 28.86
N SER A 174 22.22 9.31 29.34
CA SER A 174 20.92 9.93 29.11
C SER A 174 20.59 10.06 27.62
N GLY A 175 19.32 9.88 27.28
CA GLY A 175 18.80 9.88 25.92
C GLY A 175 18.84 8.52 25.22
N PHE A 176 19.46 7.50 25.82
CA PHE A 176 19.47 6.13 25.31
C PHE A 176 18.56 5.18 26.10
N VAL A 177 17.83 4.35 25.36
CA VAL A 177 16.99 3.29 25.89
C VAL A 177 17.60 1.94 25.52
N PRO A 178 18.15 1.19 26.49
CA PRO A 178 18.70 -0.13 26.21
C PRO A 178 17.58 -1.13 25.90
N LEU A 179 17.71 -1.87 24.80
CA LEU A 179 16.75 -2.90 24.38
C LEU A 179 17.12 -4.32 24.82
N LYS A 180 18.20 -4.47 25.59
CA LYS A 180 18.72 -5.77 26.02
C LYS A 180 17.65 -6.67 26.65
N ARG A 181 16.77 -6.12 27.49
CA ARG A 181 15.68 -6.89 28.12
C ARG A 181 14.55 -7.25 27.17
N CYS A 182 14.36 -6.45 26.13
CA CYS A 182 13.31 -6.64 25.13
C CYS A 182 13.71 -7.72 24.12
N LEU A 183 14.97 -7.69 23.69
CA LEU A 183 15.52 -8.60 22.71
C LEU A 183 16.02 -9.86 23.41
N LYS A 184 15.24 -10.95 23.34
CA LYS A 184 15.68 -12.29 23.76
C LYS A 184 16.76 -12.81 22.80
N GLY A 185 17.98 -12.29 22.92
CA GLY A 185 19.07 -12.56 21.99
C GLY A 185 20.44 -12.65 22.69
N PRO A 186 21.51 -12.87 21.91
CA PRO A 186 22.89 -12.80 22.42
C PRO A 186 23.15 -11.43 23.07
N ASP A 187 24.18 -11.37 23.93
CA ASP A 187 24.55 -10.20 24.75
C ASP A 187 25.08 -9.02 23.91
N VAL A 188 24.24 -8.48 23.04
CA VAL A 188 24.55 -7.38 22.14
C VAL A 188 23.94 -6.10 22.72
N PRO A 189 24.77 -5.06 22.94
CA PRO A 189 24.30 -3.80 23.50
C PRO A 189 23.58 -2.97 22.43
N ILE A 190 22.28 -3.23 22.27
CA ILE A 190 21.41 -2.46 21.36
C ILE A 190 20.74 -1.34 22.15
N PHE A 191 20.93 -0.11 21.68
CA PHE A 191 20.32 1.09 22.24
C PHE A 191 19.45 1.78 21.19
N ILE A 192 18.33 2.35 21.64
CA ILE A 192 17.52 3.26 20.85
C ILE A 192 17.65 4.66 21.41
N SER A 193 17.61 5.66 20.54
CA SER A 193 17.61 7.08 20.90
C SER A 193 16.66 7.85 19.99
N MET A 194 16.38 9.10 20.34
CA MET A 194 15.65 10.00 19.47
C MET A 194 16.49 10.41 18.25
N PRO A 195 15.88 10.98 17.20
CA PRO A 195 16.56 11.28 15.93
C PRO A 195 17.70 12.25 16.19
N TYR A 196 18.81 12.08 15.48
CA TYR A 196 19.99 12.93 15.64
C TYR A 196 20.50 13.03 17.09
N PHE A 197 20.28 11.97 17.89
CA PHE A 197 20.58 11.95 19.32
C PHE A 197 19.94 13.15 20.04
N ASN A 198 18.71 13.50 19.69
CA ASN A 198 17.98 14.51 20.44
C ASN A 198 17.75 14.00 21.87
N LEU A 199 17.90 14.88 22.87
CA LEU A 199 17.86 14.52 24.30
C LEU A 199 19.02 13.63 24.81
N VAL A 200 20.01 13.32 23.97
CA VAL A 200 21.28 12.73 24.43
C VAL A 200 22.20 13.83 24.94
N ASP A 201 23.09 13.49 25.88
CA ASP A 201 24.10 14.41 26.37
C ASP A 201 24.98 14.98 25.24
N ASN A 202 25.46 16.21 25.42
CA ASN A 202 26.20 16.92 24.39
C ASN A 202 27.55 16.26 24.05
N GLU A 203 28.18 15.58 25.01
CA GLU A 203 29.47 14.91 24.80
C GLU A 203 29.29 13.76 23.80
N THR A 204 28.35 12.85 24.06
CA THR A 204 28.00 11.74 23.19
C THR A 204 27.47 12.23 21.85
N LYS A 205 26.62 13.27 21.83
CA LYS A 205 26.10 13.85 20.59
C LYS A 205 27.21 14.45 19.72
N SER A 206 28.22 15.08 20.33
CA SER A 206 29.36 15.68 19.60
C SER A 206 30.36 14.67 19.07
N ALA A 207 30.36 13.45 19.61
CA ALA A 207 31.20 12.35 19.14
C ALA A 207 30.75 11.78 17.79
N VAL A 208 29.54 12.11 17.33
CA VAL A 208 28.97 11.63 16.08
C VAL A 208 28.87 12.75 15.05
N ILE A 209 29.40 12.48 13.86
CA ILE A 209 29.34 13.40 12.71
C ILE A 209 28.07 13.06 11.91
N PHE A 210 27.13 14.00 11.87
CA PHE A 210 25.91 13.87 11.05
C PHE A 210 26.14 14.42 9.64
N GLU A 211 25.58 13.76 8.62
CA GLU A 211 25.65 14.22 7.22
C GLU A 211 24.87 15.51 6.98
N SER A 212 23.81 15.75 7.75
CA SER A 212 22.97 16.95 7.71
C SER A 212 22.94 17.63 9.07
N PRO A 213 22.84 18.98 9.11
CA PRO A 213 22.66 19.68 10.38
C PRO A 213 21.39 19.16 11.06
N PRO A 214 21.44 18.83 12.36
CA PRO A 214 20.24 18.45 13.09
C PRO A 214 19.31 19.67 13.14
N GLU A 215 18.06 19.47 12.76
CA GLU A 215 17.06 20.50 12.95
C GLU A 215 16.84 20.76 14.45
N SER A 216 16.72 22.02 14.83
CA SER A 216 16.56 22.40 16.23
C SER A 216 15.16 22.00 16.74
N ASN A 217 15.11 21.34 17.90
CA ASN A 217 13.90 21.10 18.72
C ASN A 217 12.95 19.97 18.28
N TRP A 218 13.48 18.86 17.78
CA TRP A 218 12.66 17.67 17.43
C TRP A 218 12.24 16.86 18.65
N GLU A 219 11.32 17.42 19.44
CA GLU A 219 10.68 16.69 20.54
C GLU A 219 9.50 15.87 20.02
N PRO A 220 9.39 14.58 20.39
CA PRO A 220 8.27 13.77 19.96
C PRO A 220 7.01 14.31 20.64
N TYR A 221 6.01 14.59 19.82
CA TYR A 221 4.70 14.92 20.32
C TYR A 221 3.63 14.18 19.51
N PHE A 222 2.48 14.02 20.12
CA PHE A 222 1.27 13.62 19.42
C PHE A 222 0.13 14.55 19.81
N LEU A 223 -0.82 14.71 18.90
CA LEU A 223 -1.99 15.55 19.11
C LEU A 223 -3.18 14.66 19.44
N LEU A 224 -3.82 14.90 20.58
CA LEU A 224 -5.03 14.17 21.02
C LEU A 224 -6.23 15.09 21.07
N ASP A 225 -7.39 14.59 20.65
CA ASP A 225 -8.65 15.26 20.94
C ASP A 225 -9.03 15.03 22.42
N PRO A 226 -9.24 16.08 23.21
CA PRO A 226 -9.57 15.94 24.64
C PRO A 226 -10.94 15.30 24.92
N LEU A 227 -11.88 15.38 23.98
CA LEU A 227 -13.28 14.98 24.19
C LEU A 227 -13.54 13.52 23.81
N ILE A 228 -12.71 12.94 22.93
CA ILE A 228 -13.05 11.67 22.30
C ILE A 228 -12.46 10.51 23.09
N SER A 229 -13.33 9.67 23.65
CA SER A 229 -13.00 8.27 23.95
C SER A 229 -13.19 7.47 22.67
N VAL A 230 -12.13 7.16 21.94
CA VAL A 230 -12.28 6.28 20.78
C VAL A 230 -12.53 4.87 21.29
N LYS A 231 -13.75 4.36 21.09
CA LYS A 231 -14.01 2.94 21.35
C LYS A 231 -13.12 2.15 20.40
N LYS A 232 -12.45 1.15 20.95
CA LYS A 232 -11.58 0.23 20.21
C LYS A 232 -12.19 -0.30 18.90
N GLU A 233 -13.48 -0.62 18.93
CA GLU A 233 -14.23 -1.09 17.76
C GLU A 233 -14.29 -0.05 16.63
N ASP A 234 -14.40 1.22 16.96
CA ASP A 234 -14.50 2.30 15.97
C ASP A 234 -13.11 2.66 15.41
N ALA A 235 -12.07 2.64 16.24
CA ALA A 235 -10.68 2.76 15.79
C ALA A 235 -10.31 1.63 14.81
N GLN A 236 -10.69 0.39 15.14
CA GLN A 236 -10.42 -0.77 14.29
C GLN A 236 -11.18 -0.69 12.96
N LYS A 237 -12.46 -0.26 12.97
CA LYS A 237 -13.22 -0.03 11.74
C LYS A 237 -12.61 1.06 10.88
N LEU A 238 -12.18 2.17 11.48
CA LEU A 238 -11.55 3.26 10.75
C LEU A 238 -10.22 2.81 10.12
N TYR A 239 -9.39 2.09 10.89
CA TYR A 239 -8.16 1.50 10.39
C TYR A 239 -8.41 0.54 9.22
N TRP A 240 -9.38 -0.36 9.38
CA TRP A 240 -9.76 -1.31 8.33
C TRP A 240 -10.18 -0.59 7.04
N LEU A 241 -11.03 0.44 7.16
CA LEU A 241 -11.49 1.24 6.02
C LEU A 241 -10.37 2.07 5.37
N ALA A 242 -9.46 2.61 6.17
CA ALA A 242 -8.41 3.52 5.68
C ALA A 242 -7.20 2.79 5.10
N TYR A 243 -6.88 1.58 5.57
CA TYR A 243 -5.64 0.89 5.21
C TYR A 243 -5.86 -0.48 4.56
N GLU A 244 -6.68 -1.35 5.17
CA GLU A 244 -6.86 -2.71 4.64
C GLU A 244 -7.70 -2.72 3.35
N VAL A 245 -8.80 -1.96 3.31
CA VAL A 245 -9.68 -1.91 2.14
C VAL A 245 -8.94 -1.41 0.89
N PRO A 246 -8.17 -0.30 0.92
CA PRO A 246 -7.37 0.13 -0.22
C PRO A 246 -6.36 -0.92 -0.68
N VAL A 247 -5.69 -1.62 0.24
CA VAL A 247 -4.70 -2.66 -0.10
C VAL A 247 -5.36 -3.85 -0.78
N ILE A 248 -6.48 -4.33 -0.24
CA ILE A 248 -7.28 -5.41 -0.86
C ILE A 248 -7.76 -4.96 -2.24
N PHE A 249 -8.29 -3.75 -2.36
CA PHE A 249 -8.78 -3.21 -3.63
C PHE A 249 -7.67 -3.10 -4.68
N ARG A 250 -6.50 -2.55 -4.33
CA ARG A 250 -5.33 -2.48 -5.23
C ARG A 250 -4.86 -3.87 -5.65
N THR A 251 -4.85 -4.83 -4.73
CA THR A 251 -4.46 -6.22 -5.02
C THR A 251 -5.44 -6.85 -6.02
N CYS A 252 -6.74 -6.73 -5.78
CA CYS A 252 -7.77 -7.20 -6.71
C CYS A 252 -7.70 -6.50 -8.07
N LEU A 253 -7.45 -5.19 -8.10
CA LEU A 253 -7.30 -4.41 -9.33
C LEU A 253 -6.11 -4.91 -10.17
N ARG A 254 -4.94 -5.10 -9.55
CA ARG A 254 -3.73 -5.63 -10.22
C ARG A 254 -3.94 -7.02 -10.79
N LEU A 255 -4.56 -7.92 -10.03
CA LEU A 255 -4.90 -9.27 -10.49
C LEU A 255 -5.85 -9.22 -11.69
N THR A 256 -6.83 -8.31 -11.67
CA THR A 256 -7.77 -8.12 -12.78
C THR A 256 -7.05 -7.60 -14.03
N ILE A 257 -6.18 -6.61 -13.89
CA ILE A 257 -5.35 -6.08 -14.99
C ILE A 257 -4.49 -7.19 -15.60
N ALA A 258 -3.78 -7.96 -14.77
CA ALA A 258 -2.93 -9.07 -15.21
C ALA A 258 -3.73 -10.16 -15.95
N PHE A 259 -4.92 -10.51 -15.44
CA PHE A 259 -5.81 -11.46 -16.09
C PHE A 259 -6.29 -10.98 -17.47
N LEU A 260 -6.66 -9.71 -17.60
CA LEU A 260 -7.06 -9.13 -18.90
C LEU A 260 -5.93 -9.15 -19.92
N PHE A 261 -4.71 -8.78 -19.53
CA PHE A 261 -3.54 -8.87 -20.40
C PHE A 261 -3.21 -10.32 -20.80
N SER A 262 -3.35 -11.26 -19.87
CA SER A 262 -3.12 -12.69 -20.14
C SER A 262 -4.15 -13.24 -21.14
N LEU A 263 -5.42 -12.86 -20.99
CA LEU A 263 -6.48 -13.22 -21.95
C LEU A 263 -6.25 -12.60 -23.33
N ALA A 264 -5.85 -11.33 -23.40
CA ALA A 264 -5.56 -10.65 -24.66
C ALA A 264 -4.39 -11.31 -25.41
N THR A 265 -3.30 -11.60 -24.71
CA THR A 265 -2.12 -12.27 -25.29
C THR A 265 -2.44 -13.70 -25.73
N LEU A 266 -3.12 -14.49 -24.90
CA LEU A 266 -3.56 -15.85 -25.26
C LEU A 266 -4.44 -15.84 -26.52
N ARG A 267 -5.39 -14.91 -26.61
CA ARG A 267 -6.26 -14.77 -27.80
C ARG A 267 -5.48 -14.40 -29.05
N SER A 268 -4.51 -13.48 -28.94
CA SER A 268 -3.63 -13.11 -30.06
C SER A 268 -2.77 -14.30 -30.50
N LEU A 269 -2.24 -15.10 -29.57
CA LEU A 269 -1.48 -16.30 -29.89
C LEU A 269 -2.32 -17.37 -30.59
N ILE A 270 -3.56 -17.61 -30.11
CA ILE A 270 -4.50 -18.54 -30.76
C ILE A 270 -4.80 -18.08 -32.19
N ALA A 271 -5.00 -16.77 -32.41
CA ALA A 271 -5.26 -16.22 -33.75
C ALA A 271 -4.06 -16.40 -34.68
N VAL A 272 -2.83 -16.16 -34.20
CA VAL A 272 -1.59 -16.40 -34.96
C VAL A 272 -1.43 -17.89 -35.27
N TYR A 273 -1.69 -18.76 -34.29
CA TYR A 273 -1.62 -20.21 -34.46
C TYR A 273 -2.60 -20.71 -35.52
N ILE A 274 -3.88 -20.31 -35.44
CA ILE A 274 -4.90 -20.68 -36.44
C ILE A 274 -4.50 -20.17 -37.82
N LYS A 275 -4.01 -18.93 -37.93
CA LYS A 275 -3.56 -18.36 -39.22
C LYS A 275 -2.37 -19.13 -39.79
N TYR A 276 -1.38 -19.48 -38.97
CA TYR A 276 -0.15 -20.14 -39.41
C TYR A 276 -0.34 -21.63 -39.74
N PHE A 277 -1.16 -22.33 -38.95
CA PHE A 277 -1.39 -23.77 -39.15
C PHE A 277 -2.60 -24.07 -40.04
N GLY A 278 -3.63 -23.21 -40.05
CA GLY A 278 -4.81 -23.38 -40.90
C GLY A 278 -4.47 -23.32 -42.39
N THR A 279 -3.60 -22.41 -42.80
CA THR A 279 -3.15 -22.30 -44.20
C THR A 279 -2.39 -23.55 -44.67
N ARG A 280 -1.66 -24.23 -43.77
CA ARG A 280 -0.97 -25.50 -44.11
C ARG A 280 -1.92 -26.67 -44.35
N VAL A 281 -3.11 -26.65 -43.75
CA VAL A 281 -4.10 -27.73 -43.95
C VAL A 281 -4.78 -27.59 -45.31
N GLU A 282 -5.15 -26.37 -45.71
CA GLU A 282 -5.73 -26.12 -47.04
C GLU A 282 -4.72 -26.38 -48.18
N GLU A 283 -3.44 -26.03 -47.99
CA GLU A 283 -2.40 -26.28 -48.99
C GLU A 283 -2.14 -27.79 -49.20
N LYS A 284 -2.25 -28.61 -48.14
CA LYS A 284 -2.17 -30.08 -48.28
C LYS A 284 -3.39 -30.66 -48.99
N GLN A 285 -4.58 -30.14 -48.71
CA GLN A 285 -5.83 -30.67 -49.27
C GLN A 285 -5.98 -30.34 -50.77
N ASN A 286 -5.51 -29.16 -51.20
CA ASN A 286 -5.45 -28.81 -52.63
C ASN A 286 -4.38 -29.61 -53.40
N CYS A 287 -3.26 -29.98 -52.77
CA CYS A 287 -2.25 -30.84 -53.42
C CYS A 287 -2.76 -32.27 -53.68
N GLU A 288 -3.58 -32.85 -52.79
CA GLU A 288 -4.21 -34.18 -53.03
C GLU A 288 -5.26 -34.15 -54.15
N ILE A 289 -6.05 -33.07 -54.25
CA ILE A 289 -7.06 -32.93 -55.31
C ILE A 289 -6.39 -32.71 -56.68
N THR A 290 -5.31 -31.94 -56.75
CA THR A 290 -4.59 -31.71 -58.01
C THR A 290 -3.81 -32.95 -58.47
N SER A 291 -3.35 -33.80 -57.54
CA SER A 291 -2.73 -35.09 -57.86
C SER A 291 -3.71 -36.08 -58.49
N SER A 292 -4.95 -36.14 -57.99
CA SER A 292 -5.97 -37.07 -58.54
C SER A 292 -6.54 -36.63 -59.89
N GLN A 293 -6.61 -35.32 -60.18
CA GLN A 293 -7.02 -34.84 -61.51
C GLN A 293 -5.95 -35.05 -62.59
N ASN A 294 -4.66 -35.03 -62.24
CA ASN A 294 -3.59 -35.32 -63.20
C ASN A 294 -3.50 -36.81 -63.56
N GLU A 295 -3.87 -37.74 -62.67
CA GLU A 295 -3.98 -39.16 -63.03
C GLU A 295 -5.18 -39.44 -63.96
N LEU A 296 -6.30 -38.73 -63.80
CA LEU A 296 -7.47 -38.88 -64.68
C LEU A 296 -7.21 -38.32 -66.10
N ALA A 297 -6.44 -37.23 -66.21
CA ALA A 297 -6.07 -36.65 -67.50
C ALA A 297 -5.04 -37.50 -68.28
N LEU A 298 -4.20 -38.28 -67.59
CA LEU A 298 -3.25 -39.20 -68.23
C LEU A 298 -3.93 -40.47 -68.79
N THR A 299 -5.05 -40.91 -68.21
CA THR A 299 -5.84 -42.02 -68.76
C THR A 299 -6.61 -41.63 -70.02
N ASP A 300 -7.08 -40.39 -70.13
CA ASP A 300 -7.77 -39.91 -71.34
C ASP A 300 -6.81 -39.65 -72.51
N PHE A 301 -5.56 -39.25 -72.24
CA PHE A 301 -4.56 -39.03 -73.29
C PHE A 301 -4.05 -40.35 -73.92
N ALA A 302 -4.01 -41.44 -73.14
CA ALA A 302 -3.61 -42.76 -73.65
C ALA A 302 -4.66 -43.40 -74.58
N PHE A 303 -5.93 -42.99 -74.49
CA PHE A 303 -7.01 -43.53 -75.34
C PHE A 303 -7.09 -42.87 -76.73
N SER A 304 -6.43 -41.72 -76.93
CA SER A 304 -6.46 -40.98 -78.22
C SER A 304 -5.36 -41.40 -79.21
N THR A 305 -4.41 -42.26 -78.83
CA THR A 305 -3.28 -42.68 -79.69
C THR A 305 -3.38 -44.12 -80.21
N LEU A 306 -4.52 -44.79 -80.04
CA LEU A 306 -4.74 -46.18 -80.46
C LEU A 306 -5.91 -46.39 -81.44
N PHE A 307 -6.37 -45.32 -82.12
CA PHE A 307 -7.26 -45.39 -83.27
C PHE A 307 -6.72 -44.56 -84.44
#